data_AF-A0A382NL99-F1
#
_entry.id   AF-A0A382NL99-F1
#
_cell.length_a   1.000
_cell.length_b   1.000
_cell.length_c   1.000
_cell.angle_alpha   90.00
_cell.angle_beta   90.00
_cell.angle_gamma   90.00
#
_symmetry.space_group_name_H-M   'P 1'
#
loop_
_entity.id
_entity.type
_entity.pdbx_description
1 polymer ?
#
loop_
_entity_poly.entity_id
_entity_poly.type
_entity_poly.pdbx_seq_one_letter_code
_entity_poly.pdbx_strand_id
1 'polypeptide(L)'
;YGKKAGFKMGGYRLDKRRRPSFFYSFGGVRIEDFPVPVESKGLVTFQRVLSVESAESSGNLWFRAAAGSIEPLASGGYRIDGKLTVSFGLSPGCKAIVRNSGGKQELLVSVSLDKGKARIEERISW
;
A
#
# COMPACT_ATOMS: atom_id res chain seq x y z
N TYR A 1 -2.97 4.08 19.22
CA TYR A 1 -2.06 4.87 18.34
C TYR A 1 -2.77 5.40 17.09
N GLY A 2 -3.52 4.60 16.32
CA GLY A 2 -4.22 5.09 15.10
C GLY A 2 -5.30 6.15 15.31
N LYS A 3 -6.23 5.96 16.27
CA LYS A 3 -7.35 6.90 16.51
C LYS A 3 -6.87 8.32 16.89
N LYS A 4 -5.82 8.42 17.70
CA LYS A 4 -5.18 9.70 18.07
C LYS A 4 -4.52 10.40 16.87
N ALA A 5 -4.05 9.62 15.89
CA ALA A 5 -3.49 10.12 14.64
C ALA A 5 -4.57 10.41 13.56
N GLY A 6 -5.85 10.44 13.95
CA GLY A 6 -6.94 10.79 13.05
C GLY A 6 -7.47 9.63 12.19
N PHE A 7 -7.05 8.38 12.46
CA PHE A 7 -7.62 7.22 11.78
C PHE A 7 -9.10 7.03 12.14
N LYS A 8 -9.95 6.88 11.11
CA LYS A 8 -11.37 6.56 11.27
C LYS A 8 -11.77 5.46 10.29
N MET A 9 -12.35 4.38 10.80
CA MET A 9 -12.91 3.31 9.96
C MET A 9 -14.27 3.74 9.42
N GLY A 10 -14.48 3.60 8.12
CA GLY A 10 -15.72 3.92 7.41
C GLY A 10 -16.56 2.69 7.04
N GLY A 11 -16.08 1.48 7.36
CA GLY A 11 -16.76 0.22 7.05
C GLY A 11 -16.20 -0.44 5.79
N TYR A 12 -16.98 -1.31 5.17
CA TYR A 12 -16.60 -2.01 3.95
C TYR A 12 -17.80 -2.22 3.02
N ARG A 13 -17.51 -2.49 1.75
CA ARG A 13 -18.49 -2.90 0.74
C ARG A 13 -18.00 -4.15 0.05
N LEU A 14 -18.90 -5.09 -0.23
CA LEU A 14 -18.58 -6.27 -1.01
C LEU A 14 -18.80 -6.02 -2.50
N ASP A 15 -17.87 -6.49 -3.32
CA ASP A 15 -18.09 -6.57 -4.77
C ASP A 15 -18.97 -7.77 -5.16
N LYS A 16 -19.23 -7.94 -6.46
CA LYS A 16 -20.04 -9.06 -6.98
C LYS A 16 -19.47 -10.45 -6.64
N ARG A 17 -18.16 -10.54 -6.38
CA ARG A 17 -17.45 -11.77 -5.98
C ARG A 17 -17.30 -11.88 -4.46
N ARG A 18 -18.00 -11.04 -3.69
CA ARG A 18 -17.93 -10.96 -2.23
C ARG A 18 -16.55 -10.59 -1.67
N ARG A 19 -15.74 -9.87 -2.43
CA ARG A 19 -14.46 -9.32 -1.96
C ARG A 19 -14.69 -7.96 -1.30
N PRO A 20 -14.11 -7.69 -0.12
CA PRO A 20 -14.31 -6.42 0.58
C PRO A 20 -13.42 -5.31 0.01
N SER A 21 -14.01 -4.15 -0.26
CA SER A 21 -13.32 -2.86 -0.24
C SER A 21 -13.49 -2.26 1.15
N PHE A 22 -12.39 -1.97 1.85
CA PHE A 22 -12.40 -1.29 3.14
C PHE A 22 -12.26 0.22 2.95
N PHE A 23 -13.10 0.99 3.64
CA PHE A 23 -13.04 2.44 3.60
C PHE A 23 -12.56 2.97 4.94
N TYR A 24 -11.56 3.85 4.92
CA TYR A 24 -11.09 4.55 6.11
C TYR A 24 -10.54 5.91 5.75
N SER A 25 -10.36 6.76 6.76
CA SER A 25 -9.67 8.03 6.60
C SER A 25 -8.54 8.18 7.59
N PHE A 26 -7.53 8.95 7.19
CA PHE A 26 -6.36 9.27 8.00
C PHE A 26 -5.84 10.65 7.59
N GLY A 27 -5.67 11.55 8.55
CA GLY A 27 -5.11 12.89 8.29
C GLY A 27 -5.86 13.69 7.21
N GLY A 28 -7.19 13.61 7.17
CA GLY A 28 -8.02 14.30 6.16
C GLY A 28 -8.14 13.57 4.81
N VAL A 29 -7.32 12.55 4.59
CA VAL A 29 -7.32 11.75 3.35
C VAL A 29 -8.27 10.57 3.49
N ARG A 30 -9.02 10.25 2.43
CA ARG A 30 -9.88 9.07 2.32
C ARG A 30 -9.14 7.97 1.57
N ILE A 31 -9.22 6.75 2.07
CA ILE A 31 -8.62 5.56 1.46
C ILE A 31 -9.70 4.50 1.26
N GLU A 32 -9.76 3.98 0.04
CA GLU A 32 -10.36 2.69 -0.29
C GLU A 32 -9.24 1.66 -0.46
N ASP A 33 -9.26 0.58 0.33
CA ASP A 33 -8.32 -0.54 0.24
C ASP A 33 -9.07 -1.77 -0.26
N PHE A 34 -8.68 -2.25 -1.43
CA PHE A 34 -9.31 -3.38 -2.10
C PHE A 34 -8.33 -4.56 -2.25
N PRO A 35 -8.37 -5.52 -1.30
CA PRO A 35 -7.73 -6.81 -1.39
C PRO A 35 -8.26 -7.69 -2.54
N VAL A 36 -7.35 -8.24 -3.33
CA VAL A 36 -7.63 -9.13 -4.46
C VAL A 36 -6.73 -10.37 -4.36
N PRO A 37 -7.29 -11.57 -4.12
CA PRO A 37 -6.53 -12.79 -4.34
C PRO A 37 -6.27 -12.96 -5.84
N VAL A 38 -5.03 -13.27 -6.20
CA VAL A 38 -4.63 -13.51 -7.59
C VAL A 38 -4.30 -15.00 -7.72
N GLU A 39 -5.08 -15.69 -8.56
CA GLU A 39 -4.74 -17.04 -8.98
C GLU A 39 -3.55 -16.96 -9.93
N SER A 40 -2.40 -17.44 -9.45
CA SER A 40 -1.18 -17.58 -10.24
C SER A 40 -0.81 -19.07 -10.28
N LYS A 41 -0.23 -19.52 -11.40
CA LYS A 41 0.11 -20.93 -11.67
C LYS A 41 1.14 -21.48 -10.66
N GLY A 42 0.67 -21.86 -9.47
CA GLY A 42 1.48 -22.44 -8.39
C GLY A 42 2.04 -21.44 -7.37
N LEU A 43 1.90 -20.12 -7.59
CA LEU A 43 2.31 -19.10 -6.61
C LEU A 43 1.08 -18.50 -5.95
N VAL A 44 1.07 -18.48 -4.62
CA VAL A 44 0.07 -17.69 -3.90
C VAL A 44 0.44 -16.22 -4.12
N THR A 45 -0.47 -15.44 -4.70
CA THR A 45 -0.24 -14.01 -4.93
C THR A 45 -1.43 -13.22 -4.40
N PHE A 46 -1.12 -12.16 -3.70
CA PHE A 46 -2.09 -11.25 -3.13
C PHE A 46 -1.83 -9.84 -3.64
N GLN A 47 -2.86 -9.23 -4.21
CA GLN A 47 -2.81 -7.84 -4.66
C GLN A 47 -3.66 -6.98 -3.73
N ARG A 48 -3.15 -5.82 -3.35
CA ARG A 48 -3.89 -4.78 -2.65
C ARG A 48 -3.90 -3.53 -3.49
N VAL A 49 -5.08 -2.97 -3.67
CA VAL A 49 -5.27 -1.73 -4.39
C VAL A 49 -5.71 -0.66 -3.40
N LEU A 50 -4.82 0.29 -3.12
CA LEU A 50 -5.15 1.46 -2.31
C LEU A 50 -5.47 2.62 -3.24
N SER A 51 -6.71 3.11 -3.19
CA SER A 51 -7.14 4.33 -3.86
C SER A 51 -7.24 5.43 -2.82
N VAL A 52 -6.48 6.50 -3.03
CA VAL A 52 -6.31 7.59 -2.07
C VAL A 52 -6.93 8.85 -2.66
N GLU A 53 -7.81 9.50 -1.92
CA GLU A 53 -8.48 10.74 -2.33
C GLU A 53 -8.41 11.81 -1.24
N SER A 54 -8.11 13.05 -1.63
CA SER A 54 -8.12 14.22 -0.76
C SER A 54 -8.49 15.48 -1.54
N ALA A 55 -9.19 16.42 -0.87
CA ALA A 55 -9.48 17.74 -1.42
C ALA A 55 -8.27 18.70 -1.28
N GLU A 56 -7.43 18.49 -0.28
CA GLU A 56 -6.19 19.21 -0.06
C GLU A 56 -5.01 18.41 -0.63
N SER A 57 -3.88 19.07 -0.90
CA SER A 57 -2.64 18.34 -1.16
C SER A 57 -2.36 17.47 0.07
N SER A 58 -2.26 16.15 -0.11
CA SER A 58 -1.76 15.30 0.96
C SER A 58 -0.33 15.76 1.23
N GLY A 59 -0.01 16.17 2.47
CA GLY A 59 1.34 16.54 2.87
C GLY A 59 2.33 15.36 2.77
N ASN A 60 3.22 15.20 3.75
CA ASN A 60 4.13 14.04 3.83
C ASN A 60 3.38 12.74 4.20
N LEU A 61 2.51 12.23 3.32
CA LEU A 61 1.81 10.96 3.47
C LEU A 61 2.63 9.82 2.86
N TRP A 62 2.82 8.77 3.66
CA TRP A 62 3.57 7.58 3.28
C TRP A 62 2.76 6.34 3.60
N PHE A 63 2.71 5.41 2.64
CA PHE A 63 2.22 4.06 2.88
C PHE A 63 3.38 3.14 3.24
N ARG A 64 3.32 2.48 4.41
CA ARG A 64 4.31 1.47 4.78
C ARG A 64 3.85 0.11 4.31
N ALA A 65 4.50 -0.40 3.27
CA ALA A 65 4.21 -1.68 2.63
C ALA A 65 4.77 -2.88 3.42
N ALA A 66 6.00 -2.74 3.95
CA ALA A 66 6.65 -3.80 4.70
C ALA A 66 7.64 -3.24 5.74
N ALA A 67 8.02 -4.10 6.69
CA ALA A 67 9.12 -3.85 7.61
C ALA A 67 9.87 -5.18 7.87
N GLY A 68 11.20 -5.14 7.91
CA GLY A 68 12.04 -6.34 8.00
C GLY A 68 13.44 -6.12 7.43
N SER A 69 14.09 -7.20 7.00
CA SER A 69 15.21 -7.15 6.05
C SER A 69 14.66 -6.99 4.64
N ILE A 70 15.14 -6.00 3.90
CA ILE A 70 14.55 -5.57 2.63
C ILE A 70 15.64 -5.42 1.58
N GLU A 71 15.60 -6.32 0.60
CA GLU A 71 16.56 -6.37 -0.50
C GLU A 71 15.88 -5.94 -1.81
N PRO A 72 16.30 -4.82 -2.44
CA PRO A 72 15.84 -4.47 -3.78
C PRO A 72 16.25 -5.55 -4.80
N LEU A 73 15.35 -5.88 -5.73
CA LEU A 73 15.60 -6.87 -6.77
C LEU A 73 15.90 -6.20 -8.12
N ALA A 74 16.82 -6.78 -8.89
CA ALA A 74 17.20 -6.28 -10.22
C ALA A 74 16.02 -6.30 -11.21
N SER A 75 15.10 -7.26 -11.06
CA SER A 75 13.85 -7.37 -11.84
C SER A 75 12.81 -6.31 -11.50
N GLY A 76 13.09 -5.44 -10.52
CA GLY A 76 12.10 -4.62 -9.84
C GLY A 76 11.46 -5.36 -8.65
N GLY A 77 10.96 -4.59 -7.69
CA GLY A 77 10.40 -5.08 -6.44
C GLY A 77 11.44 -5.26 -5.32
N TYR A 78 10.99 -5.84 -4.22
CA TYR A 78 11.73 -5.94 -2.96
C TYR A 78 11.49 -7.31 -2.33
N ARG A 79 12.56 -8.01 -1.95
CA ARG A 79 12.49 -9.23 -1.14
C ARG A 79 12.46 -8.87 0.33
N ILE A 80 11.46 -9.37 1.03
CA ILE A 80 11.23 -9.11 2.45
C ILE A 80 11.56 -10.38 3.23
N ASP A 81 12.50 -10.27 4.18
CA ASP A 81 12.97 -11.33 5.06
C ASP A 81 13.36 -12.64 4.34
N GLY A 82 13.81 -12.54 3.07
CA GLY A 82 14.14 -13.70 2.23
C GLY A 82 12.93 -14.58 1.84
N LYS A 83 11.70 -14.18 2.15
CA LYS A 83 10.50 -15.04 2.09
C LYS A 83 9.47 -14.63 1.06
N LEU A 84 9.19 -13.35 0.95
CA LEU A 84 8.18 -12.85 0.02
C LEU A 84 8.75 -11.73 -0.83
N THR A 85 8.15 -11.53 -1.99
CA THR A 85 8.48 -10.44 -2.91
C THR A 85 7.32 -9.45 -2.94
N VAL A 86 7.61 -8.18 -2.73
CA VAL A 86 6.68 -7.06 -2.89
C VAL A 86 7.05 -6.27 -4.13
N SER A 87 6.08 -6.01 -5.00
CA SER A 87 6.23 -5.13 -6.17
C SER A 87 5.06 -4.15 -6.26
N PHE A 88 5.24 -3.06 -7.00
CA PHE A 88 4.24 -2.00 -7.07
C PHE A 88 3.90 -1.59 -8.50
N GLY A 89 2.61 -1.29 -8.73
CA GLY A 89 2.15 -0.35 -9.74
C GLY A 89 1.79 0.97 -9.04
N LEU A 90 2.43 2.08 -9.41
CA LEU A 90 2.29 3.36 -8.70
C LEU A 90 1.78 4.46 -9.62
N SER A 91 0.89 5.32 -9.12
CA SER A 91 0.57 6.58 -9.79
C SER A 91 1.81 7.46 -9.99
N PRO A 92 1.84 8.32 -11.02
CA PRO A 92 2.93 9.26 -11.24
C PRO A 92 3.29 10.06 -9.98
N GLY A 93 4.59 10.21 -9.71
CA GLY A 93 5.09 10.93 -8.53
C GLY A 93 5.18 10.08 -7.24
N CYS A 94 4.44 8.98 -7.15
CA CYS A 94 4.61 8.02 -6.06
C CYS A 94 5.89 7.19 -6.26
N LYS A 95 6.66 6.97 -5.19
CA LYS A 95 7.94 6.25 -5.24
C LYS A 95 8.10 5.33 -4.05
N ALA A 96 8.57 4.12 -4.29
CA ALA A 96 8.96 3.18 -3.24
C ALA A 96 10.41 3.43 -2.82
N ILE A 97 10.66 3.50 -1.51
CA ILE A 97 11.98 3.67 -0.92
C ILE A 97 12.16 2.72 0.26
N VAL A 98 13.40 2.33 0.53
CA VAL A 98 13.78 1.60 1.75
C VAL A 98 14.39 2.59 2.73
N ARG A 99 13.88 2.60 3.97
CA ARG A 99 14.38 3.46 5.04
C ARG A 99 14.82 2.62 6.24
N ASN A 100 15.99 2.92 6.81
CA ASN A 100 16.41 2.37 8.09
C ASN A 100 15.74 3.14 9.24
N SER A 101 15.10 2.43 10.17
CA SER A 101 14.40 3.00 11.32
C SER A 101 14.45 2.04 12.51
N GLY A 102 15.01 2.47 13.64
CA GLY A 102 15.02 1.69 14.89
C GLY A 102 15.65 0.30 14.76
N GLY A 103 16.73 0.16 13.98
CA GLY A 103 17.42 -1.13 13.76
C GLY A 103 16.71 -2.10 12.81
N LYS A 104 15.65 -1.66 12.12
CA LYS A 104 14.95 -2.41 11.07
C LYS A 104 14.87 -1.58 9.79
N GLN A 105 14.55 -2.23 8.67
CA GLN A 105 14.21 -1.52 7.43
C GLN A 105 12.69 -1.44 7.27
N GLU A 106 12.22 -0.37 6.64
CA GLU A 106 10.83 -0.17 6.24
C GLU A 106 10.77 0.10 4.74
N LEU A 107 9.87 -0.57 4.04
CA LEU A 107 9.52 -0.27 2.66
C LEU A 107 8.36 0.72 2.67
N LEU A 108 8.64 1.93 2.21
CA LEU A 108 7.71 3.05 2.21
C LEU A 108 7.39 3.47 0.78
N VAL A 109 6.14 3.81 0.51
CA VAL A 109 5.69 4.40 -0.74
C VAL A 109 5.24 5.83 -0.47
N SER A 110 5.85 6.82 -1.14
CA SER A 110 5.36 8.19 -1.09
C SER A 110 4.02 8.28 -1.79
N VAL A 111 3.08 9.03 -1.19
CA VAL A 111 1.77 9.27 -1.80
C VAL A 111 1.78 10.68 -2.41
N SER A 112 1.87 10.74 -3.73
CA SER A 112 1.76 11.98 -4.50
C SER A 112 0.41 12.00 -5.20
N LEU A 113 -0.47 12.93 -4.85
CA LEU A 113 -1.78 13.07 -5.47
C LEU A 113 -1.67 13.85 -6.79
N ASP A 114 -2.30 13.33 -7.84
CA ASP A 114 -2.62 14.07 -9.06
C ASP A 114 -4.12 14.39 -9.05
N LYS A 115 -4.46 15.69 -9.14
CA LYS A 115 -5.85 16.19 -9.05
C LYS A 115 -6.63 15.60 -7.86
N GLY A 116 -5.97 15.51 -6.70
CA GLY A 116 -6.54 15.00 -5.46
C GLY A 116 -6.62 13.48 -5.36
N LYS A 117 -6.01 12.72 -6.29
CA LYS A 117 -6.07 11.25 -6.31
C LYS A 117 -4.71 10.60 -6.47
N ALA A 118 -4.49 9.46 -5.82
CA ALA A 118 -3.38 8.56 -6.09
C ALA A 118 -3.81 7.11 -5.96
N ARG A 119 -3.04 6.22 -6.58
CA ARG A 119 -3.26 4.78 -6.54
C ARG A 119 -1.95 4.05 -6.29
N ILE A 120 -2.01 3.09 -5.36
CA ILE A 120 -0.93 2.16 -5.07
C ILE A 120 -1.48 0.76 -5.29
N GLU A 121 -0.89 0.03 -6.23
CA GLU A 121 -1.15 -1.40 -6.43
C GLU A 121 0.03 -2.18 -5.87
N GLU A 122 -0.12 -2.70 -4.66
CA GLU A 122 0.85 -3.57 -4.00
C GLU A 122 0.60 -5.02 -4.42
N ARG A 123 1.62 -5.72 -4.91
CA ARG A 123 1.56 -7.16 -5.20
C ARG A 123 2.56 -7.89 -4.31
N ILE A 124 2.06 -8.90 -3.61
CA ILE A 124 2.79 -9.74 -2.67
C ILE A 124 2.76 -11.17 -3.19
N SER A 125 3.92 -11.77 -3.41
CA SER A 125 4.07 -13.17 -3.81
C SER A 125 5.00 -13.91 -2.86
N TRP A 126 4.61 -15.12 -2.45
CA TRP A 126 5.43 -16.03 -1.66
C TRP A 126 6.25 -16.96 -2.56
#